data_AF-A0A968ZFL6-F1
#
_entry.id   AF-A0A968ZFL6-F1
#
_cell.length_a   1.000
_cell.length_b   1.000
_cell.length_c   1.000
_cell.angle_alpha   90.00
_cell.angle_beta   90.00
_cell.angle_gamma   90.00
#
_symmetry.space_group_name_H-M   'P 1'
#
loop_
_entity.id
_entity.type
_entity.pdbx_description
1 polymer ?
#
loop_
_entity_poly.entity_id
_entity_poly.type
_entity_poly.pdbx_seq_one_letter_code
_entity_poly.pdbx_strand_id
1 'polypeptide(L)'
;MKFGQVSDPEAINFELPADHADTATVLAHSRGLSQVAVGCAKWNKTDLKNFYPKGTKDELSYYSTQFNSIELNATFYQAPTRAQVLVWKEKTPPDFRFFPKIPNTISHFKRLKDTQSLVEEFCDAVSAFEEKLGMVFLQMHDNFKPKDLDRVLRFVEDFPVAIPLGVELRNQEWFADGAAADTFCQVLSQQGRAHVLVDTAGRRDMLHMRLTSPVAFVRYVGANHPSDYPRLDCMMGWEI
;
A
#
# COMPACT_ATOMS: atom_id res chain seq x y z
N MET A 1 -3.58 -4.32 -19.64
CA MET A 1 -4.00 -2.97 -19.20
C MET A 1 -3.11 -2.54 -18.04
N LYS A 2 -2.61 -1.30 -18.04
CA LYS A 2 -2.06 -0.70 -16.81
C LYS A 2 -3.26 -0.31 -15.95
N PHE A 3 -3.29 -0.79 -14.71
CA PHE A 3 -4.39 -0.54 -13.78
C PHE A 3 -4.60 0.97 -13.58
N GLY A 4 -5.84 1.46 -13.71
CA GLY A 4 -6.17 2.88 -13.51
C GLY A 4 -5.67 3.85 -14.59
N GLN A 5 -5.07 3.36 -15.68
CA GLN A 5 -4.65 4.23 -16.79
C GLN A 5 -5.86 4.66 -17.63
N VAL A 6 -5.94 5.96 -17.94
CA VAL A 6 -6.95 6.56 -18.82
C VAL A 6 -6.26 7.29 -19.97
N SER A 7 -6.96 7.44 -21.10
CA SER A 7 -6.47 8.19 -22.26
C SER A 7 -6.64 9.70 -22.10
N ASP A 8 -7.65 10.13 -21.35
CA ASP A 8 -7.98 11.53 -21.09
C ASP A 8 -8.20 11.76 -19.59
N PRO A 9 -7.13 12.05 -18.82
CA PRO A 9 -7.25 12.33 -17.40
C PRO A 9 -8.02 13.62 -17.08
N GLU A 10 -8.11 14.60 -17.99
CA GLU A 10 -8.78 15.89 -17.74
C GLU A 10 -10.30 15.75 -17.61
N ALA A 11 -10.88 14.74 -18.27
CA ALA A 11 -12.30 14.45 -18.20
C ALA A 11 -12.74 13.76 -16.90
N ILE A 12 -11.81 13.42 -15.99
CA ILE A 12 -12.10 12.70 -14.75
C ILE A 12 -12.44 13.67 -13.63
N ASN A 13 -13.54 13.42 -12.90
CA ASN A 13 -13.79 14.12 -11.64
C ASN A 13 -12.82 13.62 -10.55
N PHE A 14 -11.97 14.53 -10.08
CA PHE A 14 -10.97 14.26 -9.04
C PHE A 14 -11.38 14.74 -7.64
N GLU A 15 -12.61 15.22 -7.46
CA GLU A 15 -13.15 15.48 -6.12
C GLU A 15 -13.01 14.24 -5.24
N LEU A 16 -12.61 14.46 -3.98
CA LEU A 16 -12.61 13.42 -2.97
C LEU A 16 -14.06 13.18 -2.54
N PRO A 17 -14.51 11.91 -2.46
CA PRO A 17 -15.79 11.63 -1.83
C PRO A 17 -15.72 11.94 -0.34
N ALA A 18 -16.89 12.06 0.31
CA ALA A 18 -16.95 12.27 1.74
C ALA A 18 -16.32 11.09 2.50
N ASP A 19 -15.71 11.40 3.65
CA ASP A 19 -15.20 10.38 4.55
C ASP A 19 -16.31 9.45 5.02
N HIS A 20 -15.99 8.16 5.09
CA HIS A 20 -16.89 7.18 5.68
C HIS A 20 -17.01 7.42 7.20
N ALA A 21 -18.19 7.21 7.79
CA ALA A 21 -18.45 7.49 9.21
C ALA A 21 -17.46 6.80 10.18
N ASP A 22 -17.02 5.58 9.86
CA ASP A 22 -15.99 4.84 10.60
C ASP A 22 -14.66 5.60 10.73
N THR A 23 -14.29 6.43 9.75
CA THR A 23 -13.03 7.20 9.75
C THR A 23 -12.98 8.11 10.99
N ALA A 24 -14.07 8.81 11.29
CA ALA A 24 -14.16 9.64 12.49
C ALA A 24 -14.03 8.81 13.78
N THR A 25 -14.57 7.60 13.80
CA THR A 25 -14.46 6.68 14.95
C THR A 25 -13.02 6.23 15.18
N VAL A 26 -12.31 5.88 14.10
CA VAL A 26 -10.89 5.51 14.14
C VAL A 26 -10.02 6.66 14.65
N LEU A 27 -10.32 7.88 14.21
CA LEU A 27 -9.51 9.06 14.52
C LEU A 27 -9.88 9.74 15.85
N ALA A 28 -11.03 9.42 16.45
CA ALA A 28 -11.45 9.98 17.74
C ALA A 28 -10.40 9.81 18.86
N HIS A 29 -9.52 8.81 18.74
CA HIS A 29 -8.44 8.54 19.69
C HIS A 29 -7.04 8.90 19.17
N SER A 30 -6.95 9.46 17.96
CA SER A 30 -5.70 9.90 17.34
C SER A 30 -5.25 11.23 17.94
N ARG A 31 -3.93 11.42 18.06
CA ARG A 31 -3.32 12.66 18.56
C ARG A 31 -2.87 13.59 17.43
N GLY A 32 -3.40 13.40 16.23
CA GLY A 32 -2.98 14.09 15.02
C GLY A 32 -1.77 13.42 14.35
N LEU A 33 -1.33 14.03 13.24
CA LEU A 33 -0.26 13.51 12.41
C LEU A 33 1.11 13.68 13.09
N SER A 34 1.78 12.55 13.38
CA SER A 34 3.07 12.55 14.08
C SER A 34 4.25 12.15 13.18
N GLN A 35 4.00 11.31 12.16
CA GLN A 35 5.03 10.81 11.25
C GLN A 35 4.45 10.64 9.85
N VAL A 36 5.24 10.99 8.83
CA VAL A 36 4.88 10.83 7.42
C VAL A 36 6.02 10.17 6.68
N ALA A 37 5.70 9.13 5.92
CA ALA A 37 6.65 8.40 5.09
C ALA A 37 6.21 8.55 3.62
N VAL A 38 7.04 9.21 2.80
CA VAL A 38 6.77 9.49 1.38
C VAL A 38 7.85 8.87 0.52
N GLY A 39 7.42 8.13 -0.50
CA GLY A 39 8.31 7.42 -1.40
C GLY A 39 7.63 6.91 -2.66
N CYS A 40 8.43 6.43 -3.60
CA CYS A 40 8.01 5.79 -4.83
C CYS A 40 7.81 4.27 -4.66
N ALA A 41 7.20 3.63 -5.66
CA ALA A 41 7.06 2.17 -5.73
C ALA A 41 8.32 1.43 -6.17
N LYS A 42 9.33 2.16 -6.64
CA LYS A 42 10.58 1.62 -7.15
C LYS A 42 11.68 2.67 -6.99
N TRP A 43 12.93 2.22 -6.83
CA TRP A 43 14.11 3.10 -6.78
C TRP A 43 15.05 2.91 -7.97
N ASN A 44 14.70 2.15 -9.01
CA ASN A 44 15.68 1.94 -10.08
C ASN A 44 15.69 3.11 -11.10
N LYS A 45 16.83 3.32 -11.76
CA LYS A 45 17.00 4.38 -12.79
C LYS A 45 16.05 4.28 -13.97
N THR A 46 15.65 3.08 -14.36
CA THR A 46 14.78 2.86 -15.53
C THR A 46 13.40 3.48 -15.30
N ASP A 47 12.89 3.34 -14.07
CA ASP A 47 11.60 3.89 -13.67
C ASP A 47 11.70 5.36 -13.22
N LEU A 48 12.78 5.76 -12.54
CA LEU A 48 13.01 7.15 -12.10
C LEU A 48 13.98 7.89 -13.02
N LYS A 49 13.50 8.23 -14.23
CA LYS A 49 14.30 8.94 -15.24
C LYS A 49 14.71 10.32 -14.73
N ASN A 50 15.94 10.74 -15.04
CA ASN A 50 16.53 12.04 -14.67
C ASN A 50 16.60 12.32 -13.15
N PHE A 51 16.34 11.32 -12.30
CA PHE A 51 16.41 11.47 -10.85
C PHE A 51 17.83 11.27 -10.31
N TYR A 52 18.63 10.42 -10.96
CA TYR A 52 19.96 10.05 -10.49
C TYR A 52 21.08 10.87 -11.16
N PRO A 53 22.02 11.43 -10.39
CA PRO A 53 23.23 12.03 -10.93
C PRO A 53 24.02 11.07 -11.83
N LYS A 54 24.74 11.64 -12.81
CA LYS A 54 25.59 10.85 -13.70
C LYS A 54 26.65 10.11 -12.88
N GLY A 55 26.74 8.80 -13.07
CA GLY A 55 27.73 7.95 -12.40
C GLY A 55 27.28 7.34 -11.07
N THR A 56 26.04 7.56 -10.62
CA THR A 56 25.49 6.88 -9.43
C THR A 56 25.65 5.36 -9.56
N LYS A 57 26.32 4.72 -8.61
CA LYS A 57 26.51 3.25 -8.57
C LYS A 57 25.49 2.56 -7.67
N ASP A 58 25.18 3.17 -6.53
CA ASP A 58 24.17 2.67 -5.59
C ASP A 58 22.92 3.53 -5.64
N GLU A 59 21.89 3.00 -6.30
CA GLU A 59 20.62 3.70 -6.51
C GLU A 59 19.81 3.79 -5.20
N LEU A 60 19.86 2.77 -4.34
CA LEU A 60 19.09 2.79 -3.09
C LEU A 60 19.69 3.78 -2.10
N SER A 61 21.01 3.80 -1.94
CA SER A 61 21.66 4.76 -1.06
C SER A 61 21.39 6.19 -1.50
N TYR A 62 21.49 6.50 -2.81
CA TYR A 62 21.13 7.84 -3.29
C TYR A 62 19.64 8.16 -3.10
N TYR A 63 18.75 7.23 -3.48
CA TYR A 63 17.30 7.40 -3.34
C TYR A 63 16.90 7.75 -1.90
N SER A 64 17.52 7.09 -0.92
CA SER A 64 17.26 7.31 0.50
C SER A 64 17.75 8.65 1.05
N THR A 65 18.43 9.47 0.23
CA THR A 65 18.75 10.87 0.55
C THR A 65 17.67 11.85 0.10
N GLN A 66 16.75 11.41 -0.77
CA GLN A 66 15.71 12.24 -1.38
C GLN A 66 14.33 11.91 -0.82
N PHE A 67 14.09 10.64 -0.49
CA PHE A 67 12.85 10.14 0.11
C PHE A 67 13.16 9.42 1.41
N ASN A 68 12.22 9.47 2.36
CA ASN A 68 12.33 8.78 3.64
C ASN A 68 11.66 7.39 3.63
N SER A 69 11.08 6.97 2.52
CA SER A 69 10.53 5.62 2.40
C SER A 69 10.52 5.06 0.98
N ILE A 70 10.20 3.77 0.89
CA ILE A 70 9.97 3.06 -0.37
C ILE A 70 8.79 2.10 -0.24
N GLU A 71 7.84 2.19 -1.18
CA GLU A 71 6.94 1.06 -1.47
C GLU A 71 7.78 0.01 -2.20
N LEU A 72 8.18 -1.04 -1.49
CA LEU A 72 9.13 -2.04 -1.97
C LEU A 72 8.40 -3.06 -2.88
N ASN A 73 8.14 -2.67 -4.12
CA ASN A 73 7.42 -3.51 -5.08
C ASN A 73 8.29 -4.67 -5.64
N ALA A 74 9.61 -4.67 -5.42
CA ALA A 74 10.47 -5.78 -5.82
C ALA A 74 10.04 -7.12 -5.18
N THR A 75 9.58 -7.07 -3.92
CA THR A 75 9.14 -8.26 -3.18
C THR A 75 7.87 -8.89 -3.72
N PHE A 76 7.10 -8.13 -4.52
CA PHE A 76 5.92 -8.65 -5.20
C PHE A 76 6.26 -9.73 -6.23
N TYR A 77 7.39 -9.59 -6.93
CA TYR A 77 7.78 -10.53 -7.97
C TYR A 77 8.56 -11.71 -7.41
N GLN A 78 9.33 -11.47 -6.35
CA GLN A 78 10.14 -12.48 -5.69
C GLN A 78 10.23 -12.16 -4.21
N ALA A 79 9.85 -13.13 -3.35
CA ALA A 79 10.05 -12.98 -1.91
C ALA A 79 11.54 -12.73 -1.62
N PRO A 80 11.87 -11.74 -0.78
CA PRO A 80 13.25 -11.43 -0.48
C PRO A 80 13.82 -12.49 0.47
N THR A 81 15.13 -12.70 0.44
CA THR A 81 15.81 -13.43 1.51
C THR A 81 16.12 -12.49 2.67
N ARG A 82 16.27 -13.04 3.88
CA ARG A 82 16.72 -12.27 5.05
C ARG A 82 18.03 -11.52 4.79
N ALA A 83 18.97 -12.14 4.09
CA ALA A 83 20.25 -11.50 3.73
C ALA A 83 20.07 -10.29 2.81
N GLN A 84 19.15 -10.36 1.83
CA GLN A 84 18.83 -9.21 0.97
C GLN A 84 18.20 -8.06 1.77
N VAL A 85 17.31 -8.38 2.71
CA VAL A 85 16.69 -7.40 3.61
C VAL A 85 17.73 -6.66 4.45
N LEU A 86 18.69 -7.39 5.04
CA LEU A 86 19.78 -6.78 5.82
C LEU A 86 20.63 -5.83 4.96
N VAL A 87 20.97 -6.24 3.73
CA VAL A 87 21.71 -5.37 2.80
C VAL A 87 20.93 -4.09 2.47
N TRP A 88 19.61 -4.17 2.26
CA TRP A 88 18.79 -2.97 2.04
C TRP A 88 18.70 -2.10 3.30
N LYS A 89 18.55 -2.71 4.48
CA LYS A 89 18.51 -2.01 5.77
C LYS A 89 19.78 -1.20 5.99
N GLU A 90 20.95 -1.79 5.77
CA GLU A 90 22.27 -1.17 5.99
C GLU A 90 22.55 0.01 5.04
N LYS A 91 21.96 0.00 3.84
CA LYS A 91 22.20 1.02 2.81
C LYS A 91 21.46 2.34 3.00
N THR A 92 20.52 2.39 3.94
CA THR A 92 19.59 3.50 4.13
C THR A 92 19.77 4.18 5.50
N PRO A 93 19.38 5.45 5.66
CA PRO A 93 19.40 6.15 6.96
C PRO A 93 18.54 5.46 8.04
N PRO A 94 18.79 5.72 9.34
CA PRO A 94 18.03 5.11 10.45
C PRO A 94 16.52 5.36 10.42
N ASP A 95 16.09 6.51 9.90
CA ASP A 95 14.70 6.95 9.82
C ASP A 95 13.99 6.50 8.53
N PHE A 96 14.71 5.84 7.62
CA PHE A 96 14.14 5.34 6.36
C PHE A 96 13.21 4.15 6.58
N ARG A 97 12.05 4.13 5.91
CA ARG A 97 11.01 3.10 6.05
C ARG A 97 10.83 2.27 4.78
N PHE A 98 10.80 0.95 4.93
CA PHE A 98 10.45 0.02 3.87
C PHE A 98 9.00 -0.44 4.01
N PHE A 99 8.24 -0.42 2.92
CA PHE A 99 6.87 -0.93 2.85
C PHE A 99 6.80 -2.10 1.87
N PRO A 100 7.13 -3.33 2.30
CA PRO A 100 7.21 -4.50 1.41
C PRO A 100 5.84 -4.91 0.89
N LYS A 101 5.76 -5.17 -0.41
CA LYS A 101 4.55 -5.74 -1.02
C LYS A 101 4.57 -7.25 -0.90
N ILE A 102 3.46 -7.84 -0.47
CA ILE A 102 3.34 -9.30 -0.36
C ILE A 102 3.50 -9.95 -1.75
N PRO A 103 4.29 -11.04 -1.89
CA PRO A 103 4.52 -11.73 -3.15
C PRO A 103 3.25 -12.07 -3.94
N ASN A 104 3.34 -11.97 -5.27
CA ASN A 104 2.27 -12.32 -6.20
C ASN A 104 1.90 -13.82 -6.14
N THR A 105 2.83 -14.68 -5.70
CA THR A 105 2.54 -16.09 -5.39
C THR A 105 1.44 -16.24 -4.35
N ILE A 106 1.41 -15.37 -3.35
CA ILE A 106 0.38 -15.38 -2.30
C ILE A 106 -0.90 -14.73 -2.81
N SER A 107 -0.81 -13.51 -3.33
CA SER A 107 -1.98 -12.66 -3.65
C SER A 107 -2.64 -12.99 -5.00
N HIS A 108 -1.87 -13.29 -6.05
CA HIS A 108 -2.36 -13.45 -7.42
C HIS A 108 -2.43 -14.91 -7.86
N PHE A 109 -1.37 -15.70 -7.65
CA PHE A 109 -1.32 -17.09 -8.12
C PHE A 109 -2.12 -18.03 -7.20
N LYS A 110 -1.80 -18.07 -5.90
CA LYS A 110 -2.55 -18.89 -4.93
C LYS A 110 -3.86 -18.26 -4.48
N ARG A 111 -4.03 -16.94 -4.65
CA ARG A 111 -5.24 -16.20 -4.26
C ARG A 111 -5.63 -16.52 -2.81
N LEU A 112 -4.64 -16.46 -1.92
CA LEU A 112 -4.71 -16.71 -0.48
C LEU A 112 -4.94 -18.19 -0.07
N LYS A 113 -4.89 -19.14 -1.01
CA LYS A 113 -5.06 -20.58 -0.70
C LYS A 113 -3.73 -21.27 -0.41
N ASP A 114 -3.64 -21.99 0.70
CA ASP A 114 -2.47 -22.78 1.07
C ASP A 114 -1.18 -21.93 1.01
N THR A 115 -1.22 -20.76 1.67
CA THR A 115 -0.16 -19.74 1.64
C THR A 115 0.60 -19.60 2.95
N GLN A 116 0.24 -20.34 4.00
CA GLN A 116 0.79 -20.16 5.35
C GLN A 116 2.32 -20.16 5.37
N SER A 117 2.97 -21.20 4.84
CA SER A 117 4.44 -21.27 4.82
C SER A 117 5.09 -20.12 4.03
N LEU A 118 4.48 -19.68 2.93
CA LEU A 118 4.97 -18.56 2.14
C LEU A 118 4.85 -17.23 2.88
N VAL A 119 3.78 -17.05 3.66
CA VAL A 119 3.57 -15.88 4.52
C VAL A 119 4.60 -15.89 5.64
N GLU A 120 4.83 -17.03 6.29
CA GLU A 120 5.82 -17.18 7.35
C GLU A 120 7.24 -16.88 6.85
N GLU A 121 7.66 -17.46 5.73
CA GLU A 121 8.96 -17.20 5.11
C GLU A 121 9.14 -15.72 4.73
N PHE A 122 8.10 -15.11 4.15
CA PHE A 122 8.13 -13.71 3.79
C PHE A 122 8.22 -12.81 5.03
N CYS A 123 7.42 -13.08 6.06
CA CYS A 123 7.39 -12.32 7.31
C CYS A 123 8.71 -12.44 8.07
N ASP A 124 9.31 -13.64 8.11
CA ASP A 124 10.64 -13.84 8.71
C ASP A 124 11.70 -12.99 8.01
N ALA A 125 11.71 -12.98 6.67
CA ALA A 125 12.65 -12.19 5.90
C ALA A 125 12.49 -10.69 6.18
N VAL A 126 11.27 -10.14 6.07
CA VAL A 126 11.04 -8.70 6.24
C VAL A 126 11.13 -8.25 7.70
N SER A 127 10.98 -9.15 8.67
CA SER A 127 11.20 -8.83 10.09
C SER A 127 12.62 -8.30 10.35
N ALA A 128 13.60 -8.67 9.51
CA ALA A 128 14.97 -8.18 9.60
C ALA A 128 15.13 -6.68 9.30
N PHE A 129 14.10 -6.01 8.76
CA PHE A 129 14.10 -4.54 8.69
C PHE A 129 13.98 -3.91 10.09
N GLU A 130 13.43 -4.63 11.08
CA GLU A 130 13.25 -4.20 12.47
C GLU A 130 12.61 -2.80 12.55
N GLU A 131 13.32 -1.82 13.11
CA GLU A 131 12.85 -0.45 13.27
C GLU A 131 12.57 0.27 11.95
N LYS A 132 13.06 -0.24 10.81
CA LYS A 132 12.80 0.31 9.46
C LYS A 132 11.62 -0.35 8.76
N LEU A 133 11.02 -1.38 9.35
CA LEU A 133 9.83 -2.01 8.79
C LEU A 133 8.64 -1.06 8.92
N GLY A 134 8.12 -0.63 7.78
CA GLY A 134 6.81 -0.01 7.66
C GLY A 134 5.72 -1.06 7.47
N MET A 135 4.55 -0.61 7.03
CA MET A 135 3.42 -1.51 6.77
C MET A 135 3.70 -2.40 5.56
N VAL A 136 3.62 -3.71 5.76
CA VAL A 136 3.54 -4.69 4.68
C VAL A 136 2.14 -4.58 4.07
N PHE A 137 2.01 -4.71 2.75
CA PHE A 137 0.69 -4.62 2.14
C PHE A 137 0.38 -5.76 1.17
N LEU A 138 -0.83 -6.31 1.33
CA LEU A 138 -1.47 -7.25 0.43
C LEU A 138 -2.23 -6.46 -0.63
N GLN A 139 -1.91 -6.65 -1.90
CA GLN A 139 -2.67 -6.03 -2.99
C GLN A 139 -3.24 -7.13 -3.89
N MET A 140 -4.57 -7.29 -3.86
CA MET A 140 -5.29 -8.35 -4.56
C MET A 140 -5.51 -8.02 -6.04
N HIS A 141 -5.63 -9.05 -6.86
CA HIS A 141 -5.95 -8.88 -8.28
C HIS A 141 -7.40 -8.44 -8.48
N ASP A 142 -7.68 -7.73 -9.58
CA ASP A 142 -9.00 -7.15 -9.90
C ASP A 142 -10.13 -8.20 -10.07
N ASN A 143 -9.80 -9.47 -10.33
CA ASN A 143 -10.80 -10.55 -10.38
C ASN A 143 -11.09 -11.21 -9.02
N PHE A 144 -10.46 -10.76 -7.94
CA PHE A 144 -10.78 -11.17 -6.58
C PHE A 144 -11.98 -10.34 -6.11
N LYS A 145 -13.11 -11.00 -5.86
CA LYS A 145 -14.44 -10.39 -5.69
C LYS A 145 -15.02 -10.68 -4.31
N PRO A 146 -16.05 -9.95 -3.84
CA PRO A 146 -16.69 -10.17 -2.53
C PRO A 146 -17.16 -11.61 -2.25
N LYS A 147 -17.47 -12.40 -3.28
CA LYS A 147 -17.74 -13.85 -3.12
C LYS A 147 -16.59 -14.64 -2.46
N ASP A 148 -15.40 -14.05 -2.42
CA ASP A 148 -14.18 -14.61 -1.84
C ASP A 148 -13.87 -14.01 -0.44
N LEU A 149 -14.83 -13.32 0.20
CA LEU A 149 -14.70 -12.68 1.51
C LEU A 149 -14.04 -13.58 2.55
N ASP A 150 -14.54 -14.80 2.76
CA ASP A 150 -13.99 -15.76 3.74
C ASP A 150 -12.51 -16.06 3.54
N ARG A 151 -11.96 -15.88 2.32
CA ARG A 151 -10.54 -16.08 2.06
C ARG A 151 -9.69 -14.92 2.54
N VAL A 152 -10.15 -13.68 2.35
CA VAL A 152 -9.40 -12.51 2.82
C VAL A 152 -9.56 -12.31 4.32
N LEU A 153 -10.73 -12.62 4.90
CA LEU A 153 -10.93 -12.56 6.35
C LEU A 153 -9.99 -13.52 7.07
N ARG A 154 -9.99 -14.81 6.69
CA ARG A 154 -9.05 -15.79 7.27
C ARG A 154 -7.59 -15.39 7.09
N PHE A 155 -7.23 -14.89 5.90
CA PHE A 155 -5.87 -14.42 5.68
C PHE A 155 -5.47 -13.30 6.65
N VAL A 156 -6.36 -12.34 6.90
CA VAL A 156 -6.13 -11.22 7.83
C VAL A 156 -6.01 -11.71 9.28
N GLU A 157 -6.88 -12.63 9.69
CA GLU A 157 -6.91 -13.23 11.03
C GLU A 157 -5.67 -14.09 11.31
N ASP A 158 -5.25 -14.89 10.32
CA ASP A 158 -4.09 -15.78 10.41
C ASP A 158 -2.74 -15.05 10.20
N PHE A 159 -2.76 -13.79 9.73
CA PHE A 159 -1.53 -13.05 9.43
C PHE A 159 -0.74 -12.76 10.71
N PRO A 160 0.60 -12.94 10.73
CA PRO A 160 1.42 -12.69 11.92
C PRO A 160 1.17 -11.32 12.56
N VAL A 161 0.77 -11.31 13.83
CA VAL A 161 0.40 -10.08 14.57
C VAL A 161 1.57 -9.11 14.70
N ALA A 162 2.80 -9.63 14.77
CA ALA A 162 4.01 -8.82 14.89
C ALA A 162 4.33 -7.98 13.63
N ILE A 163 3.73 -8.29 12.48
CA ILE A 163 3.99 -7.60 11.22
C ILE A 163 2.77 -6.71 10.89
N PRO A 164 2.95 -5.38 10.72
CA PRO A 164 1.85 -4.50 10.33
C PRO A 164 1.36 -4.82 8.92
N LEU A 165 0.04 -4.90 8.74
CA LEU A 165 -0.59 -5.29 7.48
C LEU A 165 -1.56 -4.22 6.98
N GLY A 166 -1.42 -3.86 5.71
CA GLY A 166 -2.41 -3.15 4.90
C GLY A 166 -3.00 -4.08 3.84
N VAL A 167 -4.28 -3.90 3.51
CA VAL A 167 -4.95 -4.66 2.46
C VAL A 167 -5.54 -3.71 1.42
N GLU A 168 -5.22 -3.97 0.16
CA GLU A 168 -5.75 -3.30 -1.02
C GLU A 168 -6.57 -4.28 -1.85
N LEU A 169 -7.85 -3.99 -1.96
CA LEU A 169 -8.78 -4.66 -2.88
C LEU A 169 -8.93 -3.84 -4.15
N ARG A 170 -9.21 -4.51 -5.27
CA ARG A 170 -9.20 -3.86 -6.59
C ARG A 170 -10.50 -3.99 -7.35
N ASN A 171 -11.33 -4.98 -7.07
CA ASN A 171 -12.59 -5.11 -7.79
C ASN A 171 -13.59 -4.06 -7.30
N GLN A 172 -14.29 -3.40 -8.22
CA GLN A 172 -15.32 -2.39 -7.90
C GLN A 172 -16.41 -2.93 -6.95
N GLU A 173 -16.72 -4.23 -6.99
CA GLU A 173 -17.76 -4.84 -6.14
C GLU A 173 -17.42 -4.79 -4.64
N TRP A 174 -16.14 -4.58 -4.28
CA TRP A 174 -15.74 -4.38 -2.88
C TRP A 174 -16.10 -3.01 -2.32
N PHE A 175 -16.33 -2.04 -3.21
CA PHE A 175 -16.57 -0.64 -2.86
C PHE A 175 -18.02 -0.23 -3.12
N ALA A 176 -18.83 -1.13 -3.67
CA ALA A 176 -20.28 -0.98 -3.67
C ALA A 176 -20.79 -1.16 -2.24
N ASP A 177 -21.70 -0.28 -1.81
CA ASP A 177 -22.35 -0.38 -0.50
C ASP A 177 -22.92 -1.79 -0.30
N GLY A 178 -22.54 -2.45 0.80
CA GLY A 178 -22.99 -3.80 1.07
C GLY A 178 -22.29 -4.49 2.23
N ALA A 179 -22.95 -5.52 2.74
CA ALA A 179 -22.53 -6.27 3.92
C ALA A 179 -21.09 -6.84 3.82
N ALA A 180 -20.61 -7.16 2.62
CA ALA A 180 -19.26 -7.68 2.43
C ALA A 180 -18.18 -6.61 2.69
N ALA A 181 -18.40 -5.37 2.23
CA ALA A 181 -17.48 -4.26 2.46
C ALA A 181 -17.42 -3.91 3.95
N ASP A 182 -18.59 -3.86 4.61
CA ASP A 182 -18.69 -3.61 6.05
C ASP A 182 -18.03 -4.70 6.89
N THR A 183 -18.31 -5.96 6.59
CA THR A 183 -17.70 -7.10 7.29
C THR A 183 -16.17 -7.06 7.12
N PHE A 184 -15.70 -6.78 5.90
CA PHE A 184 -14.27 -6.66 5.63
C PHE A 184 -13.61 -5.55 6.45
N CYS A 185 -14.18 -4.34 6.44
CA CYS A 185 -13.63 -3.20 7.18
C CYS A 185 -13.71 -3.39 8.70
N GLN A 186 -14.77 -4.04 9.19
CA GLN A 186 -14.92 -4.40 10.59
C GLN A 186 -13.81 -5.36 11.04
N VAL A 187 -13.54 -6.42 10.28
CA VAL A 187 -12.46 -7.38 10.60
C VAL A 187 -11.10 -6.70 10.55
N LEU A 188 -10.82 -5.86 9.53
CA LEU A 188 -9.58 -5.09 9.50
C LEU A 188 -9.43 -4.22 10.76
N SER A 189 -10.48 -3.53 11.18
CA SER A 189 -10.47 -2.67 12.37
C SER A 189 -10.25 -3.45 13.66
N GLN A 190 -10.93 -4.59 13.83
CA GLN A 190 -10.76 -5.48 14.98
C GLN A 190 -9.34 -6.06 15.08
N GLN A 191 -8.72 -6.33 13.93
CA GLN A 191 -7.36 -6.88 13.84
C GLN A 191 -6.28 -5.78 13.78
N GLY A 192 -6.65 -4.49 13.87
CA GLY A 192 -5.71 -3.37 13.78
C GLY A 192 -4.99 -3.24 12.44
N ARG A 193 -5.62 -3.71 11.35
CA ARG A 193 -5.06 -3.71 9.99
C ARG A 193 -5.63 -2.55 9.18
N ALA A 194 -4.85 -2.03 8.23
CA ALA A 194 -5.28 -0.89 7.43
C ALA A 194 -5.95 -1.34 6.12
N HIS A 195 -7.03 -0.67 5.75
CA HIS A 195 -7.51 -0.65 4.37
C HIS A 195 -6.68 0.38 3.61
N VAL A 196 -5.95 -0.05 2.59
CA VAL A 196 -5.11 0.84 1.78
C VAL A 196 -6.01 1.74 0.95
N LEU A 197 -5.81 3.06 1.07
CA LEU A 197 -6.47 4.06 0.24
C LEU A 197 -5.73 4.16 -1.09
N VAL A 198 -6.46 4.05 -2.20
CA VAL A 198 -5.87 4.13 -3.53
C VAL A 198 -6.52 5.28 -4.30
N ASP A 199 -5.68 6.19 -4.76
CA ASP A 199 -6.08 7.26 -5.66
C ASP A 199 -5.48 7.01 -7.04
N THR A 200 -6.34 6.79 -8.04
CA THR A 200 -5.94 6.62 -9.44
C THR A 200 -7.01 7.14 -10.38
N ALA A 201 -6.62 7.70 -11.51
CA ALA A 201 -7.54 8.38 -12.42
C ALA A 201 -8.63 7.45 -12.98
N GLY A 202 -8.26 6.26 -13.44
CA GLY A 202 -9.19 5.34 -14.08
C GLY A 202 -10.03 4.48 -13.15
N ARG A 203 -9.85 4.57 -11.83
CA ARG A 203 -10.57 3.76 -10.84
C ARG A 203 -11.04 4.58 -9.64
N ARG A 204 -11.79 5.65 -9.91
CA ARG A 204 -12.41 6.48 -8.88
C ARG A 204 -13.36 5.68 -7.99
N ASP A 205 -13.92 4.58 -8.51
CA ASP A 205 -14.75 3.63 -7.78
C ASP A 205 -14.07 3.01 -6.55
N MET A 206 -12.74 3.05 -6.49
CA MET A 206 -11.96 2.49 -5.38
C MET A 206 -11.62 3.49 -4.28
N LEU A 207 -11.87 4.78 -4.49
CA LEU A 207 -11.51 5.81 -3.51
C LEU A 207 -12.58 5.84 -2.42
N HIS A 208 -12.44 4.97 -1.42
CA HIS A 208 -13.48 4.69 -0.42
C HIS A 208 -13.44 5.57 0.84
N MET A 209 -12.39 6.35 1.05
CA MET A 209 -12.23 7.29 2.19
C MET A 209 -12.62 6.71 3.57
N ARG A 210 -12.30 5.42 3.79
CA ARG A 210 -12.63 4.66 5.00
C ARG A 210 -11.36 4.16 5.66
N LEU A 211 -11.00 4.75 6.80
CA LEU A 211 -9.92 4.23 7.64
C LEU A 211 -10.41 3.05 8.48
N THR A 212 -9.54 2.06 8.67
CA THR A 212 -9.75 0.92 9.58
C THR A 212 -8.64 0.83 10.64
N SER A 213 -7.71 1.79 10.62
CA SER A 213 -6.55 1.85 11.52
C SER A 213 -6.13 3.32 11.67
N PRO A 214 -5.57 3.73 12.82
CA PRO A 214 -5.04 5.09 13.00
C PRO A 214 -3.81 5.38 12.12
N VAL A 215 -3.26 4.36 11.44
CA VAL A 215 -2.17 4.52 10.47
C VAL A 215 -2.74 4.40 9.06
N ALA A 216 -2.74 5.50 8.32
CA ALA A 216 -3.14 5.51 6.92
C ALA A 216 -2.01 5.03 6.00
N PHE A 217 -2.34 4.17 5.04
CA PHE A 217 -1.49 3.86 3.89
C PHE A 217 -2.21 4.37 2.64
N VAL A 218 -1.69 5.44 2.06
CA VAL A 218 -2.19 6.02 0.82
C VAL A 218 -1.28 5.65 -0.35
N ARG A 219 -1.86 5.09 -1.42
CA ARG A 219 -1.18 4.82 -2.68
C ARG A 219 -1.72 5.76 -3.75
N TYR A 220 -0.91 6.73 -4.11
CA TYR A 220 -1.20 7.67 -5.19
C TYR A 220 -0.62 7.15 -6.51
N VAL A 221 -1.48 6.88 -7.50
CA VAL A 221 -1.10 6.40 -8.82
C VAL A 221 -1.35 7.50 -9.84
N GLY A 222 -0.28 8.26 -10.13
CA GLY A 222 -0.30 9.35 -11.10
C GLY A 222 -0.70 8.90 -12.51
N ALA A 223 -1.39 9.78 -13.24
CA ALA A 223 -1.67 9.62 -14.66
C ALA A 223 -0.48 10.07 -15.54
N ASN A 224 0.56 10.66 -14.94
CA ASN A 224 1.65 11.39 -15.61
C ASN A 224 1.11 12.56 -16.45
N HIS A 225 0.19 13.31 -15.84
CA HIS A 225 -0.53 14.41 -16.47
C HIS A 225 -0.57 15.61 -15.51
N PRO A 226 -0.59 16.88 -15.99
CA PRO A 226 -0.68 18.06 -15.13
C PRO A 226 -1.82 18.05 -14.10
N SER A 227 -2.89 17.30 -14.35
CA SER A 227 -3.99 17.07 -13.39
C SER A 227 -3.55 16.35 -12.11
N ASP A 228 -2.38 15.70 -12.11
CA ASP A 228 -1.86 15.01 -10.94
C ASP A 228 -1.51 15.99 -9.80
N TYR A 229 -1.01 17.20 -10.11
CA TYR A 229 -0.62 18.20 -9.11
C TYR A 229 -1.80 18.67 -8.22
N PRO A 230 -2.90 19.22 -8.78
CA PRO A 230 -4.05 19.61 -7.96
C PRO A 230 -4.70 18.41 -7.25
N ARG A 231 -4.63 17.21 -7.82
CA ARG A 231 -5.12 15.98 -7.18
C ARG A 231 -4.28 15.60 -5.96
N LEU A 232 -2.95 15.76 -6.07
CA LEU A 232 -2.04 15.56 -4.96
C LEU A 232 -2.27 16.61 -3.87
N ASP A 233 -2.44 17.89 -4.23
CA ASP A 233 -2.74 18.96 -3.27
C ASP A 233 -4.04 18.67 -2.50
N CYS A 234 -5.06 18.16 -3.18
CA CYS A 234 -6.31 17.75 -2.54
C CYS A 234 -6.11 16.59 -1.55
N MET A 235 -5.31 15.59 -1.92
CA MET A 235 -5.01 14.45 -1.03
C MET A 235 -4.13 14.86 0.17
N MET A 236 -3.20 15.80 -0.03
CA MET A 236 -2.31 16.31 1.03
C MET A 236 -3.01 17.33 1.94
N GLY A 237 -3.99 18.05 1.40
CA GLY A 237 -4.88 18.95 2.14
C GLY A 237 -6.11 18.24 2.71
N TRP A 238 -6.13 16.91 2.74
CA TRP A 238 -7.17 16.13 3.42
C TRP A 238 -7.05 16.36 4.93
N GLU A 239 -7.79 17.35 5.42
CA GLU A 239 -7.99 17.61 6.83
C GLU A 239 -9.16 16.75 7.34
N ILE A 240 -8.93 16.00 8.42
CA ILE A 240 -9.91 15.11 9.07
C ILE A 240 -10.28 15.66 10.44
#